data_AF-A0A929UVJ8-F1
#
_entry.id   AF-A0A929UVJ8-F1
#
_cell.length_a   1.000
_cell.length_b   1.000
_cell.length_c   1.000
_cell.angle_alpha   90.00
_cell.angle_beta   90.00
_cell.angle_gamma   90.00
#
_symmetry.space_group_name_H-M   'P 1'
#
loop_
_entity.id
_entity.type
_entity.pdbx_description
1 polymer ?
#
loop_
_entity_poly.entity_id
_entity_poly.type
_entity_poly.pdbx_seq_one_letter_code
_entity_poly.pdbx_strand_id
1 'polypeptide(L)'
;MGEYTGLARELKTQMTLAYLTGKNESEIAGEIANKYATGAAYARRLVRTESAYVSGQAQAAADQEAGIESYKIIATLDLRTSNICREMDGKEFAYKDMEVGVNDPPFHPFCRTTVLSELDDQNLGELKRRSRDPETGKVKTFSGDITYQKWYESEVANNPEALFAEQVAKHRGADLQQHERYVERLGKKKVGSIDDFRELKYKTPEEFEKLKELYKNPLSEVSADIERNMAIRNGNIYGIQTTGARILIRRS
;
A
#
# COMPACT_ATOMS: atom_id res chain seq x y z
N MET A 1 19.27 24.38 -21.66
CA MET A 1 20.16 23.29 -22.14
C MET A 1 20.41 22.20 -21.08
N GLY A 2 19.52 21.97 -20.09
CA GLY A 2 19.83 21.14 -18.91
C GLY A 2 19.17 19.76 -18.81
N GLU A 3 18.11 19.45 -19.58
CA GLU A 3 17.32 18.22 -19.34
C GLU A 3 17.82 16.99 -20.12
N TYR A 4 18.34 17.18 -21.34
CA TYR A 4 18.81 16.06 -22.18
C TYR A 4 20.12 15.43 -21.71
N THR A 5 20.95 16.17 -20.97
CA THR A 5 22.29 15.71 -20.56
C THR A 5 22.22 14.63 -19.47
N GLY A 6 21.28 14.77 -18.53
CA GLY A 6 21.04 13.78 -17.48
C GLY A 6 20.53 12.46 -18.05
N LEU A 7 19.51 12.53 -18.91
CA LEU A 7 18.93 11.34 -19.55
C LEU A 7 19.89 10.66 -20.52
N ALA A 8 20.62 11.43 -21.35
CA ALA A 8 21.60 10.86 -22.27
C ALA A 8 22.74 10.13 -21.53
N ARG A 9 23.20 10.68 -20.40
CA ARG A 9 24.21 10.03 -19.54
C ARG A 9 23.66 8.74 -18.90
N GLU A 10 22.43 8.76 -18.43
CA GLU A 10 21.79 7.58 -17.85
C GLU A 10 21.57 6.50 -18.90
N LEU A 11 21.07 6.87 -20.08
CA LEU A 11 20.87 5.95 -21.20
C LEU A 11 22.19 5.26 -21.58
N LYS A 12 23.27 6.03 -21.74
CA LYS A 12 24.60 5.46 -22.01
C LYS A 12 25.03 4.45 -20.94
N THR A 13 24.77 4.77 -19.67
CA THR A 13 25.14 3.91 -18.54
C THR A 13 24.32 2.61 -18.54
N GLN A 14 23.00 2.71 -18.70
CA GLN A 14 22.10 1.55 -18.70
C GLN A 14 22.29 0.66 -19.92
N MET A 15 22.53 1.24 -21.11
CA MET A 15 22.88 0.45 -22.29
C MET A 15 24.20 -0.31 -22.10
N THR A 16 25.23 0.33 -21.52
CA THR A 16 26.51 -0.34 -21.22
C THR A 16 26.31 -1.52 -20.27
N LEU A 17 25.54 -1.33 -19.20
CA LEU A 17 25.20 -2.39 -18.26
C LEU A 17 24.40 -3.51 -18.93
N ALA A 18 23.43 -3.18 -19.77
CA ALA A 18 22.61 -4.17 -20.46
C ALA A 18 23.41 -5.06 -21.41
N TYR A 19 24.38 -4.48 -22.14
CA TYR A 19 25.30 -5.27 -22.96
C TYR A 19 26.14 -6.23 -22.12
N LEU A 20 26.55 -5.83 -20.90
CA LEU A 20 27.33 -6.67 -19.99
C LEU A 20 26.48 -7.77 -19.33
N THR A 21 25.20 -7.50 -19.05
CA THR A 21 24.32 -8.39 -18.27
C THR A 21 23.30 -9.15 -19.12
N GLY A 22 23.22 -8.88 -20.43
CA GLY A 22 22.24 -9.48 -21.33
C GLY A 22 20.80 -8.99 -21.13
N LYS A 23 20.59 -7.79 -20.57
CA LYS A 23 19.24 -7.23 -20.37
C LYS A 23 18.62 -6.84 -21.70
N ASN A 24 17.31 -7.05 -21.82
CA ASN A 24 16.55 -6.64 -23.00
C ASN A 24 16.10 -5.16 -22.92
N GLU A 25 15.67 -4.61 -24.04
CA GLU A 25 15.27 -3.19 -24.15
C GLU A 25 14.15 -2.79 -23.18
N SER A 26 13.21 -3.70 -22.89
CA SER A 26 12.10 -3.45 -21.97
C SER A 26 12.58 -3.29 -20.53
N GLU A 27 13.53 -4.12 -20.11
CA GLU A 27 14.15 -4.03 -18.78
C GLU A 27 14.91 -2.71 -18.62
N ILE A 28 15.69 -2.33 -19.64
CA ILE A 28 16.43 -1.05 -19.67
C ILE A 28 15.47 0.14 -19.56
N ALA A 29 14.41 0.14 -20.38
CA ALA A 29 13.41 1.20 -20.37
C ALA A 29 12.70 1.29 -19.00
N GLY A 30 12.39 0.15 -18.39
CA GLY A 30 11.81 0.06 -17.05
C GLY A 30 12.71 0.65 -15.96
N GLU A 31 14.01 0.36 -15.98
CA GLU A 31 14.98 0.88 -15.00
C GLU A 31 15.13 2.39 -15.09
N ILE A 32 15.26 2.92 -16.32
CA ILE A 32 15.30 4.37 -16.56
C ILE A 32 13.99 5.00 -16.05
N ALA A 33 12.83 4.47 -16.45
CA ALA A 33 11.54 4.98 -16.02
C ALA A 33 11.38 5.00 -14.50
N ASN A 34 11.77 3.92 -13.80
CA ASN A 34 11.70 3.81 -12.34
C ASN A 34 12.57 4.86 -11.63
N LYS A 35 13.76 5.13 -12.16
CA LYS A 35 14.67 6.14 -11.61
C LYS A 35 14.06 7.55 -11.69
N TYR A 36 13.50 7.91 -12.85
CA TYR A 36 12.84 9.20 -13.01
C TYR A 36 11.50 9.28 -12.26
N ALA A 37 10.77 8.17 -12.14
CA ALA A 37 9.56 8.09 -11.33
C ALA A 37 9.82 8.41 -9.85
N THR A 38 11.00 8.06 -9.34
CA THR A 38 11.43 8.42 -7.98
C THR A 38 11.58 9.94 -7.83
N GLY A 39 12.20 10.61 -8.80
CA GLY A 39 12.30 12.07 -8.85
C GLY A 39 10.92 12.74 -8.89
N ALA A 40 10.02 12.24 -9.74
CA ALA A 40 8.64 12.73 -9.81
C ALA A 40 7.88 12.53 -8.48
N ALA A 41 8.08 11.40 -7.80
CA ALA A 41 7.50 11.14 -6.49
C ALA A 41 8.01 12.11 -5.41
N TYR A 42 9.30 12.44 -5.43
CA TYR A 42 9.87 13.45 -4.52
C TYR A 42 9.35 14.85 -4.81
N ALA A 43 9.28 15.26 -6.07
CA ALA A 43 8.70 16.55 -6.44
C ALA A 43 7.25 16.65 -5.97
N ARG A 44 6.45 15.60 -6.21
CA ARG A 44 5.05 15.55 -5.74
C ARG A 44 4.92 15.67 -4.23
N ARG A 45 5.81 15.00 -3.48
CA ARG A 45 5.86 15.07 -2.02
C ARG A 45 6.12 16.49 -1.54
N LEU A 46 7.14 17.13 -2.12
CA LEU A 46 7.52 18.50 -1.78
C LEU A 46 6.38 19.46 -2.09
N VAL A 47 5.89 19.47 -3.33
CA VAL A 47 4.78 20.35 -3.74
C VAL A 47 3.59 20.20 -2.80
N ARG A 48 3.18 18.97 -2.47
CA ARG A 48 2.05 18.77 -1.55
C ARG A 48 2.33 19.31 -0.15
N THR A 49 3.49 19.03 0.42
CA THR A 49 3.84 19.48 1.78
C THR A 49 3.93 21.00 1.84
N GLU A 50 4.59 21.63 0.86
CA GLU A 50 4.69 23.09 0.77
C GLU A 50 3.32 23.74 0.53
N SER A 51 2.47 23.17 -0.34
CA SER A 51 1.11 23.67 -0.52
C SER A 51 0.28 23.58 0.76
N ALA A 52 0.39 22.48 1.51
CA ALA A 52 -0.30 22.34 2.78
C ALA A 52 0.18 23.37 3.80
N TYR A 53 1.50 23.59 3.88
CA TYR A 53 2.09 24.62 4.72
C TYR A 53 1.57 26.01 4.36
N VAL A 54 1.67 26.42 3.09
CA VAL A 54 1.21 27.74 2.62
C VAL A 54 -0.29 27.94 2.88
N SER A 55 -1.12 26.93 2.62
CA SER A 55 -2.55 27.01 2.92
C SER A 55 -2.84 27.12 4.41
N GLY A 56 -2.12 26.39 5.27
CA GLY A 56 -2.25 26.49 6.73
C GLY A 56 -1.88 27.88 7.25
N GLN A 57 -0.75 28.43 6.78
CA GLN A 57 -0.33 29.79 7.14
C GLN A 57 -1.30 30.86 6.66
N ALA A 58 -1.87 30.72 5.46
CA ALA A 58 -2.89 31.63 4.95
C ALA A 58 -4.17 31.58 5.80
N GLN A 59 -4.61 30.37 6.20
CA GLN A 59 -5.76 30.21 7.08
C GLN A 59 -5.51 30.85 8.45
N ALA A 60 -4.35 30.58 9.06
CA ALA A 60 -3.99 31.14 10.36
C ALA A 60 -3.96 32.69 10.32
N ALA A 61 -3.41 33.28 9.27
CA ALA A 61 -3.39 34.73 9.11
C ALA A 61 -4.81 35.32 8.96
N ALA A 62 -5.66 34.68 8.15
CA ALA A 62 -7.05 35.10 7.97
C ALA A 62 -7.85 35.00 9.27
N ASP A 63 -7.65 33.92 10.03
CA ASP A 63 -8.34 33.69 11.29
C ASP A 63 -7.91 34.69 12.36
N GLN A 64 -6.60 34.99 12.46
CA GLN A 64 -6.07 36.02 13.35
C GLN A 64 -6.62 37.42 13.01
N GLU A 65 -6.74 37.76 11.72
CA GLU A 65 -7.36 39.02 11.28
C GLU A 65 -8.86 39.09 11.61
N ALA A 66 -9.55 37.94 11.55
CA ALA A 66 -10.95 37.81 11.93
C ALA A 66 -11.18 37.79 13.46
N GLY A 67 -10.10 37.81 14.27
CA GLY A 67 -10.18 37.76 15.73
C GLY A 67 -10.44 36.36 16.30
N ILE A 68 -10.21 35.31 15.52
CA ILE A 68 -10.33 33.92 15.96
C ILE A 68 -9.04 33.53 16.69
N GLU A 69 -9.17 33.09 17.94
CA GLU A 69 -8.00 32.81 18.80
C GLU A 69 -7.49 31.37 18.73
N SER A 70 -8.34 30.42 18.33
CA SER A 70 -8.05 28.99 18.40
C SER A 70 -8.56 28.19 17.20
N TYR A 71 -7.98 27.01 17.04
CA TYR A 71 -8.31 26.07 15.98
C TYR A 71 -8.30 24.64 16.49
N LYS A 72 -9.05 23.77 15.81
CA LYS A 72 -9.17 22.35 16.07
C LYS A 72 -8.53 21.55 14.95
N ILE A 73 -7.75 20.54 15.30
CA ILE A 73 -7.11 19.64 14.32
C ILE A 73 -8.12 18.62 13.81
N ILE A 74 -8.23 18.49 12.50
CA ILE A 74 -9.11 17.55 11.81
C ILE A 74 -8.29 16.63 10.90
N ALA A 75 -8.06 15.41 11.34
CA ALA A 75 -7.41 14.35 10.58
C ALA A 75 -8.33 13.78 9.49
N THR A 76 -7.75 13.18 8.45
CA THR A 76 -8.56 12.44 7.46
C THR A 76 -9.06 11.12 8.07
N LEU A 77 -10.33 10.79 7.90
CA LEU A 77 -10.91 9.50 8.32
C LEU A 77 -10.63 8.41 7.28
N ASP A 78 -9.44 7.82 7.29
CA ASP A 78 -9.12 6.63 6.49
C ASP A 78 -7.96 5.81 7.09
N LEU A 79 -7.70 4.65 6.46
CA LEU A 79 -6.67 3.68 6.89
C LEU A 79 -5.22 4.14 6.67
N ARG A 80 -5.00 5.24 5.94
CA ARG A 80 -3.68 5.77 5.59
C ARG A 80 -3.26 6.95 6.47
N THR A 81 -4.16 7.45 7.32
CA THR A 81 -3.84 8.49 8.31
C THR A 81 -2.82 7.94 9.29
N SER A 82 -1.73 8.69 9.51
CA SER A 82 -0.59 8.28 10.34
C SER A 82 -0.95 8.32 11.83
N ASN A 83 -0.23 7.58 12.67
CA ASN A 83 -0.47 7.55 14.12
C ASN A 83 -0.44 8.96 14.74
N ILE A 84 0.54 9.79 14.37
CA ILE A 84 0.63 11.19 14.85
C ILE A 84 -0.63 11.97 14.47
N CYS A 85 -1.10 11.86 13.22
CA CYS A 85 -2.33 12.52 12.80
C CYS A 85 -3.57 12.00 13.54
N ARG A 86 -3.64 10.69 13.82
CA ARG A 86 -4.74 10.06 14.58
C ARG A 86 -4.78 10.60 16.02
N GLU A 87 -3.62 10.68 16.65
CA GLU A 87 -3.46 11.17 18.04
C GLU A 87 -3.74 12.67 18.19
N MET A 88 -3.52 13.45 17.14
CA MET A 88 -3.78 14.90 17.14
C MET A 88 -5.22 15.26 16.78
N ASP A 89 -6.02 14.32 16.25
CA ASP A 89 -7.40 14.59 15.84
C ASP A 89 -8.28 15.04 17.01
N GLY A 90 -8.99 16.15 16.81
CA GLY A 90 -9.90 16.75 17.80
C GLY A 90 -9.22 17.58 18.88
N LYS A 91 -7.89 17.68 18.89
CA LYS A 91 -7.18 18.59 19.81
C LYS A 91 -7.31 20.04 19.36
N GLU A 92 -7.45 20.92 20.33
CA GLU A 92 -7.56 22.37 20.15
C GLU A 92 -6.27 23.07 20.57
N PHE A 93 -5.88 24.08 19.82
CA PHE A 93 -4.69 24.89 20.08
C PHE A 93 -4.98 26.35 19.79
N ALA A 94 -4.29 27.24 20.50
CA ALA A 94 -4.36 28.68 20.26
C ALA A 94 -3.40 29.08 19.14
N TYR A 95 -3.82 30.00 18.28
CA TYR A 95 -2.99 30.50 17.18
C TYR A 95 -1.68 31.17 17.64
N LYS A 96 -1.64 31.70 18.86
CA LYS A 96 -0.43 32.27 19.48
C LYS A 96 0.67 31.23 19.75
N ASP A 97 0.28 29.97 19.95
CA ASP A 97 1.17 28.87 20.29
C ASP A 97 1.41 27.97 19.06
N MET A 98 0.99 28.41 17.87
CA MET A 98 1.04 27.64 16.63
C MET A 98 2.48 27.36 16.20
N GLU A 99 2.80 26.07 16.07
CA GLU A 99 4.07 25.55 15.59
C GLU A 99 3.82 24.42 14.57
N VAL A 100 4.17 24.71 13.32
CA VAL A 100 4.02 23.78 12.21
C VAL A 100 4.87 22.54 12.45
N GLY A 101 4.25 21.37 12.30
CA GLY A 101 4.87 20.07 12.52
C GLY A 101 4.78 19.57 13.96
N VAL A 102 4.33 20.40 14.91
CA VAL A 102 4.15 20.03 16.32
C VAL A 102 2.67 20.06 16.69
N ASN A 103 2.00 21.20 16.55
CA ASN A 103 0.57 21.37 16.84
C ASN A 103 -0.22 21.98 15.66
N ASP A 104 0.42 22.20 14.51
CA ASP A 104 -0.23 22.60 13.25
C ASP A 104 0.26 21.72 12.08
N PRO A 105 -0.61 21.19 11.21
CA PRO A 105 -0.18 20.44 10.02
C PRO A 105 0.56 21.33 9.00
N PRO A 106 1.47 20.77 8.18
CA PRO A 106 1.71 19.33 7.98
C PRO A 106 2.69 18.69 9.00
N PHE A 107 2.25 17.63 9.69
CA PHE A 107 3.08 16.86 10.64
C PHE A 107 4.14 15.97 9.98
N HIS A 108 3.93 15.57 8.73
CA HIS A 108 4.79 14.64 8.03
C HIS A 108 4.66 14.81 6.51
N PRO A 109 5.58 14.25 5.71
CA PRO A 109 5.43 14.27 4.27
C PRO A 109 4.14 13.58 3.82
N PHE A 110 3.46 14.15 2.83
CA PHE A 110 2.11 13.72 2.41
C PHE A 110 1.03 13.81 3.51
N CYS A 111 1.18 14.68 4.52
CA CYS A 111 0.12 14.95 5.48
C CYS A 111 -1.19 15.35 4.76
N ARG A 112 -2.31 14.97 5.37
CA ARG A 112 -3.68 15.24 4.89
C ARG A 112 -4.59 15.74 6.01
N THR A 113 -4.04 15.91 7.20
CA THR A 113 -4.71 16.59 8.29
C THR A 113 -4.82 18.06 7.95
N THR A 114 -5.93 18.66 8.34
CA THR A 114 -6.23 20.09 8.21
C THR A 114 -6.62 20.63 9.57
N VAL A 115 -6.80 21.94 9.66
CA VAL A 115 -7.37 22.62 10.82
C VAL A 115 -8.78 23.10 10.50
N LEU A 116 -9.55 23.33 11.54
CA LEU A 116 -10.85 24.00 11.51
C LEU A 116 -10.79 25.17 12.51
N SER A 117 -11.13 26.37 12.04
CA SER A 117 -11.22 27.56 12.88
C SER A 117 -12.33 27.38 13.91
N GLU A 118 -12.03 27.52 15.19
CA GLU A 118 -13.04 27.37 16.24
C GLU A 118 -13.80 28.69 16.38
N LEU A 119 -15.11 28.68 16.14
CA LEU A 119 -15.99 29.83 16.35
C LEU A 119 -16.95 29.51 17.50
N ASP A 120 -17.29 30.52 18.30
CA ASP A 120 -18.18 30.37 19.47
C ASP A 120 -19.58 29.83 19.12
N ASP A 121 -20.03 30.00 17.87
CA ASP A 121 -21.35 29.57 17.38
C ASP A 121 -21.32 28.28 16.55
N GLN A 122 -20.16 27.63 16.40
CA GLN A 122 -20.05 26.43 15.56
C GLN A 122 -20.60 25.18 16.26
N ASN A 123 -21.69 24.64 15.70
CA ASN A 123 -22.15 23.29 16.03
C ASN A 123 -21.49 22.26 15.10
N LEU A 124 -20.37 21.67 15.55
CA LEU A 124 -19.65 20.63 14.80
C LEU A 124 -20.51 19.41 14.44
N GLY A 125 -21.59 19.15 15.18
CA GLY A 125 -22.52 18.06 14.90
C GLY A 125 -23.36 18.25 13.63
N GLU A 126 -23.52 19.49 13.15
CA GLU A 126 -24.21 19.78 11.89
C GLU A 126 -23.31 19.61 10.67
N LEU A 127 -21.99 19.68 10.90
CA LEU A 127 -20.99 19.41 9.87
C LEU A 127 -20.86 17.91 9.62
N LYS A 128 -20.33 17.56 8.45
CA LYS A 128 -20.14 16.16 8.05
C LYS A 128 -18.70 15.88 7.64
N ARG A 129 -18.09 14.89 8.28
CA ARG A 129 -16.82 14.30 7.85
C ARG A 129 -17.10 13.16 6.87
N ARG A 130 -16.21 12.96 5.90
CA ARG A 130 -16.34 11.89 4.90
C ARG A 130 -15.26 10.84 5.12
N SER A 131 -15.66 9.57 5.04
CA SER A 131 -14.73 8.45 4.93
C SER A 131 -15.11 7.58 3.74
N ARG A 132 -14.13 6.93 3.13
CA ARG A 132 -14.37 5.91 2.11
C ARG A 132 -14.37 4.56 2.79
N ASP A 133 -15.46 3.84 2.62
CA ASP A 133 -15.60 2.46 3.08
C ASP A 133 -14.52 1.58 2.44
N PRO A 134 -13.69 0.86 3.24
CA PRO A 134 -12.62 0.03 2.72
C PRO A 134 -13.09 -1.16 1.87
N GLU A 135 -14.28 -1.69 2.14
CA GLU A 135 -14.85 -2.87 1.49
C GLU A 135 -15.58 -2.48 0.20
N THR A 136 -16.48 -1.49 0.29
CA THR A 136 -17.35 -1.13 -0.84
C THR A 136 -16.79 0.01 -1.70
N GLY A 137 -15.79 0.74 -1.21
CA GLY A 137 -15.23 1.92 -1.87
C GLY A 137 -16.18 3.13 -1.93
N LYS A 138 -17.38 3.02 -1.34
CA LYS A 138 -18.38 4.10 -1.31
C LYS A 138 -18.04 5.12 -0.23
N VAL A 139 -18.50 6.35 -0.42
CA VAL A 139 -18.31 7.42 0.56
C VAL A 139 -19.42 7.34 1.60
N LYS A 140 -19.03 7.24 2.87
CA LYS A 140 -19.89 7.39 4.05
C LYS A 140 -19.66 8.75 4.69
N THR A 141 -20.71 9.32 5.25
CA THR A 141 -20.67 10.58 5.99
C THR A 141 -20.87 10.32 7.48
N PHE A 142 -20.06 10.96 8.29
CA PHE A 142 -20.09 10.91 9.75
C PHE A 142 -20.30 12.32 10.29
N SER A 143 -20.69 12.41 11.55
CA SER A 143 -20.79 13.69 12.25
C SER A 143 -19.46 14.43 12.27
N GLY A 144 -19.47 15.77 12.28
CA GLY A 144 -18.26 16.59 12.24
C GLY A 144 -17.40 16.50 13.50
N ASP A 145 -18.04 16.22 14.64
CA ASP A 145 -17.44 16.06 15.96
C ASP A 145 -16.85 14.66 16.23
N ILE A 146 -17.04 13.69 15.31
CA ILE A 146 -16.48 12.35 15.50
C ILE A 146 -14.95 12.42 15.51
N THR A 147 -14.32 11.80 16.51
CA THR A 147 -12.86 11.66 16.52
C THR A 147 -12.44 10.48 15.66
N TYR A 148 -11.19 10.49 15.19
CA TYR A 148 -10.61 9.39 14.43
C TYR A 148 -10.73 8.07 15.20
N GLN A 149 -10.48 8.08 16.51
CA GLN A 149 -10.55 6.89 17.35
C GLN A 149 -11.96 6.27 17.35
N LYS A 150 -13.00 7.10 17.54
CA LYS A 150 -14.39 6.63 17.50
C LYS A 150 -14.77 6.09 16.12
N TRP A 151 -14.34 6.77 15.06
CA TRP A 151 -14.55 6.30 13.69
C TRP A 151 -13.84 4.97 13.43
N TYR A 152 -12.61 4.81 13.93
CA TYR A 152 -11.84 3.58 13.77
C TYR A 152 -12.50 2.41 14.51
N GLU A 153 -13.00 2.64 15.72
CA GLU A 153 -13.74 1.65 16.49
C GLU A 153 -15.05 1.21 15.81
N SER A 154 -15.76 2.15 15.18
CA SER A 154 -17.02 1.86 14.50
C SER A 154 -16.84 1.17 13.13
N GLU A 155 -15.87 1.63 12.32
CA GLU A 155 -15.74 1.18 10.92
C GLU A 155 -14.62 0.16 10.68
N VAL A 156 -13.60 0.09 11.54
CA VAL A 156 -12.36 -0.67 11.26
C VAL A 156 -12.12 -1.79 12.26
N ALA A 157 -12.17 -1.51 13.56
CA ALA A 157 -11.71 -2.43 14.60
C ALA A 157 -12.40 -3.80 14.58
N ASN A 158 -13.68 -3.85 14.19
CA ASN A 158 -14.50 -5.06 14.16
C ASN A 158 -14.77 -5.60 12.74
N ASN A 159 -14.13 -5.02 11.71
CA ASN A 159 -14.36 -5.39 10.32
C ASN A 159 -13.09 -6.10 9.76
N PRO A 160 -13.15 -7.44 9.51
CA PRO A 160 -12.01 -8.20 8.98
C PRO A 160 -11.46 -7.66 7.65
N GLU A 161 -12.34 -7.21 6.75
CA GLU A 161 -11.99 -6.63 5.46
C GLU A 161 -11.28 -5.28 5.63
N ALA A 162 -11.72 -4.46 6.58
CA ALA A 162 -11.08 -3.18 6.89
C ALA A 162 -9.70 -3.39 7.55
N LEU A 163 -9.57 -4.35 8.46
CA LEU A 163 -8.29 -4.73 9.05
C LEU A 163 -7.30 -5.26 8.00
N PHE A 164 -7.79 -6.10 7.08
CA PHE A 164 -7.01 -6.57 5.93
C PHE A 164 -6.55 -5.38 5.06
N ALA A 165 -7.47 -4.47 4.71
CA ALA A 165 -7.16 -3.29 3.93
C ALA A 165 -6.14 -2.37 4.63
N GLU A 166 -6.15 -2.29 5.96
CA GLU A 166 -5.16 -1.53 6.73
C GLU A 166 -3.77 -2.17 6.61
N GLN A 167 -3.66 -3.49 6.77
CA GLN A 167 -2.39 -4.20 6.59
C GLN A 167 -1.83 -3.98 5.18
N VAL A 168 -2.67 -4.09 4.16
CA VAL A 168 -2.30 -3.84 2.77
C VAL A 168 -1.84 -2.39 2.58
N ALA A 169 -2.52 -1.41 3.17
CA ALA A 169 -2.14 0.00 3.07
C ALA A 169 -0.79 0.28 3.73
N LYS A 170 -0.54 -0.31 4.91
CA LYS A 170 0.68 -0.15 5.70
C LYS A 170 1.89 -0.80 5.04
N HIS A 171 1.70 -1.98 4.44
CA HIS A 171 2.79 -2.80 3.90
C HIS A 171 2.86 -2.80 2.36
N ARG A 172 2.08 -1.94 1.67
CA ARG A 172 1.95 -1.90 0.21
C ARG A 172 3.27 -2.08 -0.55
N GLY A 173 4.31 -1.33 -0.18
CA GLY A 173 5.61 -1.37 -0.84
C GLY A 173 6.45 -2.60 -0.49
N ALA A 174 6.45 -3.00 0.78
CA ALA A 174 7.16 -4.18 1.24
C ALA A 174 6.56 -5.47 0.65
N ASP A 175 5.24 -5.52 0.54
CA ASP A 175 4.50 -6.63 -0.06
C ASP A 175 4.79 -6.75 -1.56
N LEU A 176 4.87 -5.61 -2.26
CA LEU A 176 5.22 -5.60 -3.68
C LEU A 176 6.63 -6.18 -3.89
N GLN A 177 7.62 -5.70 -3.14
CA GLN A 177 8.99 -6.20 -3.23
C GLN A 177 9.08 -7.68 -2.83
N GLN A 178 8.30 -8.11 -1.84
CA GLN A 178 8.27 -9.52 -1.45
C GLN A 178 7.66 -10.39 -2.55
N HIS A 179 6.53 -9.95 -3.12
CA HIS A 179 5.87 -10.63 -4.22
C HIS A 179 6.79 -10.77 -5.44
N GLU A 180 7.48 -9.70 -5.85
CA GLU A 180 8.45 -9.73 -6.95
C GLU A 180 9.52 -10.79 -6.74
N ARG A 181 10.17 -10.84 -5.56
CA ARG A 181 11.16 -11.87 -5.24
C ARG A 181 10.60 -13.28 -5.28
N TYR A 182 9.36 -13.46 -4.84
CA TYR A 182 8.71 -14.77 -4.87
C TYR A 182 8.39 -15.19 -6.31
N VAL A 183 7.90 -14.27 -7.14
CA VAL A 183 7.63 -14.50 -8.56
C VAL A 183 8.90 -14.84 -9.33
N GLU A 184 10.02 -14.15 -9.05
CA GLU A 184 11.31 -14.45 -9.66
C GLU A 184 11.80 -15.87 -9.36
N ARG A 185 11.62 -16.32 -8.11
CA ARG A 185 12.13 -17.62 -7.66
C ARG A 185 11.20 -18.80 -7.94
N LEU A 186 9.88 -18.62 -7.78
CA LEU A 186 8.88 -19.69 -7.85
C LEU A 186 8.01 -19.63 -9.11
N GLY A 187 8.04 -18.50 -9.83
CA GLY A 187 7.23 -18.26 -11.02
C GLY A 187 5.82 -17.72 -10.72
N LYS A 188 5.33 -16.87 -11.62
CA LYS A 188 4.02 -16.20 -11.51
C LYS A 188 2.84 -17.16 -11.37
N LYS A 189 2.91 -18.35 -11.99
CA LYS A 189 1.83 -19.36 -11.91
C LYS A 189 1.60 -19.88 -10.49
N LYS A 190 2.65 -19.98 -9.68
CA LYS A 190 2.56 -20.48 -8.30
C LYS A 190 2.23 -19.38 -7.30
N VAL A 191 2.79 -18.19 -7.49
CA VAL A 191 2.64 -17.07 -6.55
C VAL A 191 1.35 -16.27 -6.78
N GLY A 192 0.83 -16.26 -8.00
CA GLY A 192 -0.38 -15.51 -8.34
C GLY A 192 -0.15 -14.01 -8.51
N SER A 193 -1.24 -13.25 -8.50
CA SER A 193 -1.22 -11.79 -8.53
C SER A 193 -0.78 -11.21 -7.18
N ILE A 194 -0.50 -9.90 -7.14
CA ILE A 194 -0.15 -9.21 -5.90
C ILE A 194 -1.30 -9.25 -4.87
N ASP A 195 -2.54 -9.24 -5.36
CA ASP A 195 -3.70 -9.26 -4.48
C ASP A 195 -3.91 -10.66 -3.90
N ASP A 196 -3.78 -11.71 -4.72
CA ASP A 196 -3.77 -13.11 -4.23
C ASP A 196 -2.69 -13.33 -3.17
N PHE A 197 -1.49 -12.80 -3.40
CA PHE A 197 -0.37 -12.90 -2.46
C PHE A 197 -0.66 -12.21 -1.13
N ARG A 198 -1.32 -11.04 -1.15
CA ARG A 198 -1.72 -10.32 0.06
C ARG A 198 -2.82 -11.06 0.81
N GLU A 199 -3.82 -11.58 0.09
CA GLU A 199 -4.88 -12.38 0.68
C GLU A 199 -4.30 -13.61 1.39
N LEU A 200 -3.44 -14.37 0.71
CA LEU A 200 -2.74 -15.50 1.30
C LEU A 200 -1.96 -15.09 2.56
N LYS A 201 -1.20 -13.99 2.47
CA LYS A 201 -0.34 -13.51 3.56
C LYS A 201 -1.11 -13.10 4.83
N TYR A 202 -2.24 -12.41 4.67
CA TYR A 202 -2.94 -11.79 5.81
C TYR A 202 -4.24 -12.50 6.21
N LYS A 203 -4.91 -13.23 5.30
CA LYS A 203 -6.13 -14.00 5.60
C LYS A 203 -5.82 -15.46 5.97
N THR A 204 -4.82 -16.09 5.33
CA THR A 204 -4.46 -17.50 5.57
C THR A 204 -2.98 -17.69 5.95
N PRO A 205 -2.56 -17.29 7.17
CA PRO A 205 -1.16 -17.36 7.61
C PRO A 205 -0.52 -18.75 7.49
N GLU A 206 -1.29 -19.82 7.69
CA GLU A 206 -0.83 -21.20 7.57
C GLU A 206 -0.42 -21.56 6.14
N GLU A 207 -1.19 -21.12 5.15
CA GLU A 207 -0.88 -21.35 3.73
C GLU A 207 0.29 -20.47 3.29
N PHE A 208 0.39 -19.25 3.82
CA PHE A 208 1.53 -18.40 3.59
C PHE A 208 2.84 -18.99 4.13
N GLU A 209 2.80 -19.71 5.25
CA GLU A 209 3.99 -20.39 5.78
C GLU A 209 4.47 -21.51 4.84
N LYS A 210 3.55 -22.29 4.25
CA LYS A 210 3.89 -23.26 3.20
C LYS A 210 4.56 -22.58 2.01
N LEU A 211 4.05 -21.42 1.59
CA LEU A 211 4.66 -20.66 0.49
C LEU A 211 6.08 -20.18 0.85
N LYS A 212 6.33 -19.78 2.11
CA LYS A 212 7.69 -19.43 2.59
C LYS A 212 8.63 -20.64 2.58
N GLU A 213 8.15 -21.81 2.98
CA GLU A 213 8.94 -23.06 2.95
C GLU A 213 9.33 -23.41 1.51
N LEU A 214 8.38 -23.34 0.58
CA LEU A 214 8.63 -23.53 -0.86
C LEU A 214 9.63 -22.51 -1.40
N TYR A 215 9.51 -21.24 -0.99
CA TYR A 215 10.47 -20.21 -1.35
C TYR A 215 11.88 -20.53 -0.85
N LYS A 216 12.03 -21.05 0.37
CA LYS A 216 13.34 -21.43 0.92
C LYS A 216 13.95 -22.63 0.19
N ASN A 217 13.14 -23.66 -0.07
CA ASN A 217 13.55 -24.92 -0.69
C ASN A 217 12.73 -25.22 -1.97
N PRO A 218 13.04 -24.59 -3.12
CA PRO A 218 12.29 -24.79 -4.36
C PRO A 218 12.42 -26.22 -4.92
N LEU A 219 13.48 -26.93 -4.53
CA LEU A 219 13.83 -28.25 -5.05
C LEU A 219 13.05 -29.39 -4.39
N SER A 220 12.36 -29.18 -3.26
CA SER A 220 11.61 -30.25 -2.58
C SER A 220 10.42 -30.76 -3.40
N GLU A 221 9.76 -29.86 -4.14
CA GLU A 221 8.70 -30.24 -5.08
C GLU A 221 9.26 -30.83 -6.37
N VAL A 222 10.38 -30.32 -6.87
CA VAL A 222 11.03 -30.85 -8.08
C VAL A 222 11.50 -32.28 -7.85
N SER A 223 12.06 -32.59 -6.67
CA SER A 223 12.40 -33.96 -6.29
C SER A 223 11.16 -34.85 -6.15
N ALA A 224 10.07 -34.36 -5.54
CA ALA A 224 8.82 -35.12 -5.40
C ALA A 224 8.10 -35.37 -6.74
N ASP A 225 8.18 -34.42 -7.68
CA ASP A 225 7.64 -34.54 -9.03
C ASP A 225 8.52 -35.45 -9.89
N ILE A 226 9.85 -35.38 -9.75
CA ILE A 226 10.77 -36.33 -10.39
C ILE A 226 10.55 -37.74 -9.83
N GLU A 227 10.41 -37.92 -8.52
CA GLU A 227 10.11 -39.21 -7.89
C GLU A 227 8.75 -39.76 -8.34
N ARG A 228 7.69 -38.93 -8.38
CA ARG A 228 6.39 -39.33 -8.94
C ARG A 228 6.49 -39.71 -10.42
N ASN A 229 7.19 -38.93 -11.23
CA ASN A 229 7.37 -39.22 -12.65
C ASN A 229 8.27 -40.44 -12.91
N MET A 230 9.27 -40.68 -12.06
CA MET A 230 10.09 -41.90 -12.06
C MET A 230 9.28 -43.11 -11.62
N ALA A 231 8.40 -43.00 -10.62
CA ALA A 231 7.49 -44.07 -10.21
C ALA A 231 6.48 -44.43 -11.32
N ILE A 232 5.96 -43.42 -12.03
CA ILE A 232 5.11 -43.60 -13.22
C ILE A 232 5.89 -44.27 -14.36
N ARG A 233 7.13 -43.84 -14.64
CA ARG A 233 7.99 -44.44 -15.68
C ARG A 233 8.45 -45.86 -15.34
N ASN A 234 8.71 -46.15 -14.07
CA ASN A 234 9.19 -47.44 -13.60
C ASN A 234 8.05 -48.45 -13.35
N GLY A 235 6.82 -48.12 -13.76
CA GLY A 235 5.69 -49.05 -13.75
C GLY A 235 5.02 -49.30 -12.40
N ASN A 236 5.41 -48.56 -11.35
CA ASN A 236 4.76 -48.64 -10.04
C ASN A 236 3.60 -47.65 -9.95
N ILE A 237 2.50 -47.95 -10.62
CA ILE A 237 1.20 -47.33 -10.33
C ILE A 237 0.20 -48.42 -9.99
N TYR A 238 -0.10 -48.56 -8.70
CA TYR A 238 -1.36 -49.14 -8.27
C TYR A 238 -2.48 -48.14 -8.62
N GLY A 239 -3.09 -48.37 -9.78
CA GLY A 239 -4.32 -47.83 -10.35
C GLY A 239 -4.93 -46.55 -9.77
N ILE A 240 -5.02 -45.51 -10.61
CA ILE A 240 -6.13 -44.55 -10.52
C ILE A 240 -7.20 -45.00 -11.52
N GLN A 241 -8.36 -45.37 -11.00
CA GLN A 241 -9.58 -45.55 -11.77
C GLN A 241 -10.00 -44.21 -12.37
N THR A 242 -10.04 -44.12 -13.69
CA THR A 242 -10.87 -43.14 -14.40
C THR A 242 -12.06 -43.86 -15.00
N THR A 243 -13.20 -43.79 -14.31
CA THR A 243 -14.49 -44.22 -14.85
C THR A 243 -14.92 -43.19 -15.90
N GLY A 244 -14.89 -43.57 -17.18
CA GLY A 244 -15.44 -42.68 -18.22
C GLY A 244 -15.14 -42.95 -19.69
N ALA A 245 -14.61 -44.11 -20.10
CA ALA A 245 -14.93 -44.78 -21.39
C ALA A 245 -13.91 -45.91 -21.67
N ARG A 246 -14.37 -47.15 -21.46
CA ARG A 246 -13.85 -48.46 -21.94
C ARG A 246 -12.48 -48.48 -22.64
N ILE A 247 -11.49 -49.12 -22.00
CA ILE A 247 -10.53 -49.99 -22.70
C ILE A 247 -10.41 -51.32 -21.93
N LEU A 248 -10.60 -52.40 -22.68
CA LEU A 248 -10.66 -53.80 -22.27
C LEU A 248 -9.31 -54.31 -21.73
N ILE A 249 -9.38 -55.06 -20.62
CA ILE A 249 -8.28 -55.81 -20.03
C ILE A 249 -8.13 -57.14 -20.78
N ARG A 250 -6.91 -57.50 -21.21
CA ARG A 250 -6.53 -58.90 -21.43
C ARG A 250 -5.46 -59.29 -20.41
N ARG A 251 -5.72 -60.38 -19.69
CA ARG A 251 -4.83 -60.98 -18.68
C ARG A 251 -3.89 -62.00 -19.33
N SER A 252 -2.70 -62.10 -18.76
CA SER A 252 -2.06 -63.37 -18.41
C SER A 252 -1.97 -63.40 -16.89
#